data_AF-A0A382E4W0-F1
#
_entry.id   AF-A0A382E4W0-F1
#
_cell.length_a   1.000
_cell.length_b   1.000
_cell.length_c   1.000
_cell.angle_alpha   90.00
_cell.angle_beta   90.00
_cell.angle_gamma   90.00
#
_symmetry.space_group_name_H-M   'P 1'
#
loop_
_entity.id
_entity.type
_entity.pdbx_description
1 polymer ?
#
loop_
_entity_poly.entity_id
_entity_poly.type
_entity_poly.pdbx_seq_one_letter_code
_entity_poly.pdbx_strand_id
1 'polypeptide(L)'
;MTNYLKDLPDGFNPGPLDLDKPLDNQIALLKLQADFSGADVQGGFGGQAWAWLPGKENILLFNTYGIGCSRLEYDRDSHSWHFSHREALFYLDPITNEVLKTWKNPMTGKTVEVIPILNDPVNRIYPIEGGRFA
;
A
#
# COMPACT_ATOMS: atom_id res chain seq x y z
N MET A 1 -8.27 24.09 -8.89
CA MET A 1 -7.48 23.03 -8.22
C MET A 1 -6.88 23.63 -6.97
N THR A 2 -7.08 22.99 -5.82
CA THR A 2 -6.42 23.35 -4.55
C THR A 2 -4.91 23.12 -4.70
N ASN A 3 -4.10 24.05 -4.21
CA ASN A 3 -2.64 23.92 -4.25
C ASN A 3 -2.14 23.40 -2.89
N TYR A 4 -2.14 22.07 -2.74
CA TYR A 4 -1.79 21.38 -1.49
C TYR A 4 -0.34 21.59 -1.06
N LEU A 5 0.54 22.02 -1.97
CA LEU A 5 1.93 22.37 -1.62
C LEU A 5 2.00 23.61 -0.72
N LYS A 6 0.95 24.44 -0.67
CA LYS A 6 0.88 25.61 0.23
C LYS A 6 0.51 25.24 1.65
N ASP A 7 -0.11 24.08 1.83
CA ASP A 7 -0.70 23.71 3.11
C ASP A 7 0.19 22.76 3.91
N LEU A 8 1.34 22.35 3.36
CA LEU A 8 2.31 21.44 3.99
C LEU A 8 2.67 21.86 5.44
N PRO A 9 3.06 20.89 6.29
CA PRO A 9 3.37 21.17 7.68
C PRO A 9 4.57 22.10 7.83
N ASP A 10 4.59 22.82 8.94
CA ASP A 10 5.73 23.64 9.31
C ASP A 10 6.97 22.75 9.49
N GLY A 11 8.09 23.19 8.94
CA GLY A 11 9.32 22.38 8.92
C GLY A 11 9.36 21.30 7.83
N PHE A 12 8.37 21.22 6.93
CA PHE A 12 8.43 20.33 5.77
C PHE A 12 9.72 20.50 4.98
N ASN A 13 10.40 19.38 4.74
CA ASN A 13 11.64 19.32 3.99
C ASN A 13 11.46 18.39 2.77
N PRO A 14 11.52 18.89 1.52
CA PRO A 14 11.45 18.04 0.34
C PRO A 14 12.72 17.18 0.14
N GLY A 15 13.82 17.49 0.85
CA GLY A 15 15.11 16.79 0.83
C GLY A 15 16.30 17.76 0.72
N PRO A 16 17.53 17.34 1.08
CA PRO A 16 17.93 16.06 1.68
C PRO A 16 17.31 15.84 3.07
N LEU A 17 16.84 14.63 3.35
CA LEU A 17 16.10 14.32 4.58
C LEU A 17 17.05 13.97 5.72
N ASP A 18 16.73 14.45 6.91
CA ASP A 18 17.39 14.11 8.18
C ASP A 18 16.52 13.11 8.95
N LEU A 19 16.84 11.81 8.85
CA LEU A 19 16.01 10.74 9.40
C LEU A 19 15.98 10.70 10.94
N ASP A 20 16.82 11.48 11.62
CA ASP A 20 16.75 11.68 13.07
C ASP A 20 15.62 12.65 13.46
N LYS A 21 15.09 13.43 12.51
CA LYS A 21 13.89 14.26 12.72
C LYS A 21 12.63 13.44 12.43
N PRO A 22 11.68 13.34 13.38
CA PRO A 22 10.45 12.57 13.18
C PRO A 22 9.67 12.95 11.91
N LEU A 23 9.54 14.26 11.63
CA LEU A 23 8.84 14.74 10.44
C LEU A 23 9.52 14.31 9.14
N ASP A 24 10.85 14.43 9.03
CA ASP A 24 11.59 14.01 7.83
C ASP A 24 11.52 12.49 7.62
N ASN A 25 11.50 11.71 8.70
CA ASN A 25 11.30 10.25 8.64
C ASN A 25 9.90 9.89 8.12
N GLN A 26 8.86 10.57 8.62
CA GLN A 26 7.50 10.39 8.10
C GLN A 26 7.38 10.83 6.63
N ILE A 27 8.01 11.96 6.26
CA ILE A 27 8.09 12.42 4.85
C ILE A 27 8.76 11.35 3.97
N ALA A 28 9.83 10.70 4.44
CA ALA A 28 10.50 9.63 3.71
C ALA A 28 9.54 8.46 3.42
N LEU A 29 8.76 8.04 4.41
CA LEU A 29 7.75 6.98 4.25
C LEU A 29 6.64 7.38 3.25
N LEU A 30 6.16 8.62 3.32
CA LEU A 30 5.07 9.10 2.47
C LEU A 30 5.51 9.26 1.00
N LYS A 31 6.78 9.65 0.76
CA LYS A 31 7.37 9.72 -0.60
C LYS A 31 7.36 8.38 -1.35
N LEU A 32 7.37 7.26 -0.63
CA LEU A 32 7.30 5.93 -1.25
C LEU A 32 5.90 5.58 -1.75
N GLN A 33 4.88 6.33 -1.34
CA GLN A 33 3.47 5.94 -1.49
C GLN A 33 2.64 6.95 -2.28
N ALA A 34 2.95 8.25 -2.22
CA ALA A 34 2.11 9.29 -2.82
C ALA A 34 2.89 10.59 -3.12
N ASP A 35 2.19 11.53 -3.76
CA ASP A 35 2.70 12.86 -4.11
C ASP A 35 2.14 13.92 -3.15
N PHE A 36 3.01 14.78 -2.62
CA PHE A 36 2.65 15.84 -1.66
C PHE A 36 1.87 17.01 -2.27
N SER A 37 1.83 17.14 -3.59
CA SER A 37 0.98 18.12 -4.27
C SER A 37 -0.50 17.72 -4.28
N GLY A 38 -0.84 16.54 -3.74
CA GLY A 38 -2.16 15.97 -3.83
C GLY A 38 -2.48 15.48 -5.24
N ALA A 39 -1.47 15.20 -6.07
CA ALA A 39 -1.68 14.50 -7.34
C ALA A 39 -1.92 13.01 -7.08
N ASP A 40 -2.73 12.40 -7.94
CA ASP A 40 -2.99 10.96 -7.88
C ASP A 40 -1.73 10.20 -8.35
N VAL A 41 -1.29 9.21 -7.58
CA VAL A 41 -0.15 8.35 -7.91
C VAL A 41 -0.64 6.94 -8.17
N GLN A 42 -0.36 6.43 -9.37
CA GLN A 42 -0.67 5.05 -9.74
C GLN A 42 0.57 4.18 -9.51
N GLY A 43 0.37 3.01 -8.92
CA GLY A 43 1.43 2.08 -8.59
C GLY A 43 1.04 0.64 -8.86
N GLY A 44 2.06 -0.22 -9.00
CA GLY A 44 1.92 -1.66 -9.07
C GLY A 44 2.83 -2.32 -8.03
N PHE A 45 2.38 -3.43 -7.46
CA PHE A 45 3.13 -4.18 -6.46
C PHE A 45 3.03 -5.69 -6.70
N GLY A 46 4.18 -6.31 -6.96
CA GLY A 46 4.30 -7.75 -7.10
C GLY A 46 4.51 -8.43 -5.75
N GLY A 47 4.05 -9.67 -5.62
CA GLY A 47 4.22 -10.46 -4.42
C GLY A 47 4.05 -11.94 -4.67
N GLN A 48 4.19 -12.72 -3.60
CA GLN A 48 3.97 -14.16 -3.59
C GLN A 48 3.22 -14.55 -2.32
N ALA A 49 2.25 -15.43 -2.46
CA ALA A 49 1.47 -15.97 -1.35
C ALA A 49 1.91 -17.41 -1.07
N TRP A 50 2.31 -17.67 0.17
CA TRP A 50 2.84 -18.96 0.61
C TRP A 50 1.94 -19.56 1.69
N ALA A 51 1.68 -20.86 1.62
CA ALA A 51 1.13 -21.60 2.75
C ALA A 51 2.26 -22.06 3.66
N TRP A 52 2.10 -21.77 4.95
CA TRP A 52 2.91 -22.35 6.00
C TRP A 52 2.09 -23.40 6.76
N LEU A 53 2.67 -24.58 6.97
CA LEU A 53 2.05 -25.67 7.73
C LEU A 53 3.10 -26.20 8.74
N PRO A 54 2.73 -26.44 10.01
CA PRO A 54 3.67 -26.91 11.02
C PRO A 54 4.41 -28.19 10.57
N GLY A 55 5.73 -28.16 10.64
CA GLY A 55 6.59 -29.30 10.29
C GLY A 55 6.63 -29.65 8.79
N LYS A 56 6.11 -28.79 7.91
CA LYS A 56 6.20 -28.95 6.45
C LYS A 56 6.97 -27.79 5.83
N GLU A 57 7.54 -28.05 4.66
CA GLU A 57 8.07 -26.99 3.81
C GLU A 57 6.97 -26.05 3.34
N ASN A 58 7.30 -24.78 3.17
CA ASN A 58 6.37 -23.78 2.66
C ASN A 58 5.97 -24.10 1.23
N ILE A 59 4.68 -23.92 0.93
CA ILE A 59 4.15 -24.18 -0.40
C ILE A 59 3.84 -22.85 -1.05
N LEU A 60 4.50 -22.53 -2.17
CA LEU A 60 4.12 -21.39 -2.99
C LEU A 60 2.73 -21.67 -3.58
N LEU A 61 1.76 -20.83 -3.24
CA LEU A 61 0.38 -20.98 -3.71
C LEU A 61 0.14 -20.17 -4.98
N PHE A 62 0.58 -18.91 -4.96
CA PHE A 62 0.28 -17.93 -6.00
C PHE A 62 1.44 -16.94 -6.13
N ASN A 63 1.69 -16.46 -7.34
CA ASN A 63 2.22 -15.11 -7.48
C ASN A 63 1.06 -14.12 -7.34
N THR A 64 1.33 -12.88 -6.98
CA THR A 64 0.31 -11.84 -6.88
C THR A 64 0.77 -10.58 -7.59
N TYR A 65 -0.17 -9.86 -8.19
CA TYR A 65 0.11 -8.52 -8.68
C TYR A 65 -1.05 -7.59 -8.32
N GLY A 66 -0.70 -6.55 -7.58
CA GLY A 66 -1.61 -5.49 -7.21
C GLY A 66 -1.38 -4.24 -8.04
N ILE A 67 -2.46 -3.49 -8.25
CA ILE A 67 -2.43 -2.14 -8.77
C ILE A 67 -3.25 -1.25 -7.86
N GLY A 68 -2.87 0.02 -7.75
CA GLY A 68 -3.60 0.95 -6.93
C GLY A 68 -3.37 2.40 -7.32
N CYS A 69 -4.21 3.26 -6.77
CA CYS A 69 -4.12 4.70 -6.92
C CYS A 69 -4.17 5.36 -5.54
N SER A 70 -3.14 6.12 -5.19
CA SER A 70 -3.03 6.83 -3.92
C SER A 70 -3.13 8.35 -4.10
N ARG A 71 -3.60 9.01 -3.05
CA ARG A 71 -3.66 10.47 -2.93
C ARG A 71 -3.33 10.86 -1.50
N LEU A 72 -2.58 11.94 -1.33
CA LEU A 72 -2.13 12.41 -0.03
C LEU A 72 -2.43 13.89 0.12
N GLU A 73 -3.06 14.26 1.22
CA GLU A 73 -3.40 15.64 1.53
C GLU A 73 -3.01 15.94 2.98
N TYR A 74 -2.45 17.11 3.25
CA TYR A 74 -2.22 17.55 4.62
C TYR A 74 -3.41 18.36 5.11
N ASP A 75 -3.88 18.03 6.29
CA ASP A 75 -4.90 18.80 7.00
C ASP A 75 -4.25 19.58 8.16
N ARG A 76 -4.28 20.91 8.04
CA ARG A 76 -3.72 21.83 9.02
C ARG A 76 -4.48 21.81 10.35
N ASP A 77 -5.79 21.61 10.31
CA ASP A 77 -6.62 21.67 11.51
C ASP A 77 -6.37 20.44 12.39
N SER A 78 -6.20 19.27 11.78
CA SER A 78 -5.90 18.02 12.48
C SER A 78 -4.42 17.72 12.66
N HIS A 79 -3.53 18.55 12.09
CA HIS A 79 -2.08 18.33 12.06
C HIS A 79 -1.69 16.93 11.57
N SER A 80 -2.33 16.48 10.48
CA SER A 80 -2.16 15.12 9.99
C SER A 80 -2.21 15.00 8.47
N TRP A 81 -1.57 13.97 7.94
CA TRP A 81 -1.71 13.58 6.54
C TRP A 81 -2.85 12.59 6.36
N HIS A 82 -3.72 12.89 5.41
CA HIS A 82 -4.81 12.03 4.97
C HIS A 82 -4.39 11.31 3.70
N PHE A 83 -4.09 10.01 3.83
CA PHE A 83 -3.77 9.14 2.71
C PHE A 83 -5.04 8.39 2.29
N SER A 84 -5.47 8.61 1.06
CA SER A 84 -6.55 7.88 0.43
C SER A 84 -6.01 6.89 -0.59
N HIS A 85 -6.53 5.67 -0.59
CA HIS A 85 -6.09 4.65 -1.52
C HIS A 85 -7.19 3.67 -1.89
N ARG A 86 -7.11 3.18 -3.12
CA ARG A 86 -7.91 2.06 -3.63
C ARG A 86 -6.99 1.14 -4.40
N GLU A 87 -7.21 -0.15 -4.28
CA GLU A 87 -6.37 -1.17 -4.89
C GLU A 87 -7.17 -2.37 -5.36
N ALA A 88 -6.62 -3.02 -6.39
CA ALA A 88 -7.03 -4.35 -6.81
C ALA A 88 -5.82 -5.28 -6.74
N LEU A 89 -5.99 -6.52 -6.28
CA LEU A 89 -4.95 -7.54 -6.29
C LEU A 89 -5.44 -8.82 -6.94
N PHE A 90 -4.66 -9.28 -7.93
CA PHE A 90 -4.91 -10.50 -8.67
C PHE A 90 -4.00 -11.62 -8.17
N TYR A 91 -4.56 -12.82 -8.07
CA TYR A 91 -3.81 -14.05 -7.86
C TYR A 91 -3.41 -14.64 -9.21
N LEU A 92 -2.14 -14.97 -9.34
CA LEU A 92 -1.54 -15.44 -10.58
C LEU A 92 -1.01 -16.85 -10.40
N ASP A 93 -1.04 -17.63 -11.48
CA ASP A 93 -0.39 -18.93 -11.52
C ASP A 93 1.11 -18.76 -11.23
N PRO A 94 1.68 -19.54 -10.29
CA PRO A 94 3.06 -19.34 -9.86
C PRO A 94 4.09 -19.72 -10.93
N ILE A 95 3.70 -20.43 -11.98
CA ILE A 95 4.55 -20.86 -13.10
C ILE A 95 4.36 -19.92 -14.30
N THR A 96 3.10 -19.63 -14.69
CA THR A 96 2.80 -18.89 -15.94
C THR A 96 2.55 -17.39 -15.73
N ASN A 97 2.28 -16.94 -14.50
CA ASN A 97 1.80 -15.59 -14.17
C ASN A 97 0.45 -15.22 -14.81
N GLU A 98 -0.30 -16.18 -15.36
CA GLU A 98 -1.66 -15.91 -15.81
C GLU A 98 -2.60 -15.67 -14.63
N VAL A 99 -3.57 -14.76 -14.79
CA VAL A 99 -4.58 -14.50 -13.76
C VAL A 99 -5.44 -15.74 -13.55
N LEU A 100 -5.45 -16.25 -12.32
CA LEU A 100 -6.21 -17.43 -11.96
C LEU A 100 -7.70 -17.12 -11.90
N LYS A 101 -8.50 -17.98 -12.55
CA LYS A 101 -9.98 -17.99 -12.42
C LYS A 101 -10.45 -19.07 -11.45
N THR A 102 -9.72 -20.18 -11.40
CA THR A 102 -9.94 -21.27 -10.46
C THR A 102 -8.61 -21.72 -9.89
N TRP A 103 -8.64 -22.34 -8.71
CA TRP A 103 -7.45 -22.82 -8.02
C TRP A 103 -7.72 -24.16 -7.38
N LYS A 104 -6.81 -25.12 -7.60
CA LYS A 104 -6.83 -26.42 -6.91
C LYS A 104 -6.07 -26.29 -5.60
N ASN A 105 -6.80 -26.27 -4.49
CA ASN A 105 -6.22 -26.16 -3.15
C ASN A 105 -5.39 -27.42 -2.82
N PRO A 106 -4.06 -27.31 -2.61
CA PRO A 106 -3.21 -28.48 -2.42
C PRO A 106 -3.41 -29.16 -1.05
N MET A 107 -4.02 -28.48 -0.09
CA MET A 107 -4.32 -29.03 1.25
C MET A 107 -5.61 -29.86 1.26
N THR A 108 -6.60 -29.50 0.45
CA THR A 108 -7.93 -30.16 0.46
C THR A 108 -8.24 -30.93 -0.81
N GLY A 109 -7.47 -30.72 -1.89
CA GLY A 109 -7.70 -31.30 -3.21
C GLY A 109 -8.87 -30.69 -4.00
N LYS A 110 -9.65 -29.78 -3.39
CA LYS A 110 -10.81 -29.14 -4.03
C LYS A 110 -10.38 -28.03 -4.98
N THR A 111 -11.07 -27.93 -6.11
CA THR A 111 -10.98 -26.75 -6.99
C THR A 111 -12.02 -25.72 -6.55
N VAL A 112 -11.58 -24.48 -6.36
CA VAL A 112 -12.43 -23.34 -6.00
C VAL A 112 -12.29 -22.22 -7.01
N GLU A 113 -13.30 -21.35 -7.09
CA GLU A 113 -13.21 -20.09 -7.82
C GLU A 113 -12.24 -19.13 -7.11
N VAL A 114 -11.50 -18.35 -7.89
CA VAL A 114 -10.60 -17.31 -7.39
C VAL A 114 -11.25 -15.95 -7.60
N ILE A 115 -11.35 -15.17 -6.52
CA ILE A 115 -11.91 -13.82 -6.54
C ILE A 115 -10.77 -12.83 -6.29
N PRO A 116 -10.54 -11.86 -7.21
CA PRO A 116 -9.58 -10.78 -6.97
C PRO A 116 -9.95 -9.97 -5.72
N ILE A 117 -8.95 -9.44 -5.03
CA ILE A 117 -9.19 -8.46 -3.96
C ILE A 117 -9.50 -7.13 -4.62
N LEU A 118 -10.59 -6.47 -4.19
CA LEU A 118 -10.97 -5.13 -4.62
C LEU A 118 -11.17 -4.28 -3.35
N ASN A 119 -10.12 -3.63 -2.88
CA ASN A 119 -10.19 -2.81 -1.68
C ASN A 119 -10.51 -1.36 -2.04
N ASP A 120 -11.67 -0.90 -1.56
CA ASP A 120 -12.10 0.50 -1.62
C ASP A 120 -12.91 0.83 -0.35
N PRO A 121 -12.36 1.59 0.63
CA PRO A 121 -11.04 2.24 0.65
C PRO A 121 -9.95 1.50 1.47
N VAL A 122 -8.68 1.90 1.28
CA VAL A 122 -7.52 1.55 2.12
C VAL A 122 -6.88 2.82 2.69
N ASN A 123 -7.67 3.62 3.39
CA ASN A 123 -7.25 4.93 3.86
C ASN A 123 -6.41 4.86 5.14
N ARG A 124 -5.53 5.83 5.33
CA ARG A 124 -4.71 6.01 6.55
C ARG A 124 -4.65 7.48 6.94
N ILE A 125 -4.57 7.71 8.24
CA ILE A 125 -4.26 9.03 8.82
C ILE A 125 -2.88 8.92 9.47
N TYR A 126 -1.99 9.83 9.10
CA TYR A 126 -0.65 9.94 9.66
C TYR A 126 -0.56 11.25 10.44
N PRO A 127 -0.84 11.25 11.75
CA PRO A 127 -0.64 12.43 12.58
C PRO A 127 0.86 12.77 12.64
N ILE A 128 1.20 14.05 12.73
CA ILE A 128 2.61 14.47 12.90
C ILE A 128 3.06 14.24 14.34
N GLU A 129 2.14 14.28 15.31
CA GLU A 129 2.45 14.12 16.73
C GLU A 129 1.40 13.23 17.44
N GLY A 130 1.83 12.49 18.46
CA GLY A 130 0.93 11.92 19.46
C GLY A 130 0.01 10.77 19.02
N GLY A 131 0.34 10.03 17.95
CA GLY A 131 -0.49 8.94 17.45
C GLY A 131 0.28 7.77 16.83
N ARG A 132 -0.46 6.75 16.38
CA ARG A 132 0.12 5.65 15.60
C ARG A 132 0.69 6.24 14.30
N PHE A 133 1.96 5.95 14.02
CA PHE A 133 2.73 6.49 12.88
C PHE A 133 3.25 7.94 13.02
N ALA A 134 3.09 8.59 14.18
CA ALA A 134 3.82 9.81 14.55
C ALA A 134 5.19 9.47 15.14
#